data_AF-X6HRU8-F1
#
_entry.id   AF-X6HRU8-F1
#
_cell.length_a   1.000
_cell.length_b   1.000
_cell.length_c   1.000
_cell.angle_alpha   90.00
_cell.angle_beta   90.00
_cell.angle_gamma   90.00
#
_symmetry.space_group_name_H-M   'P 1'
#
loop_
_entity.id
_entity.type
_entity.pdbx_description
1 polymer ?
#
loop_
_entity_poly.entity_id
_entity_poly.type
_entity_poly.pdbx_seq_one_letter_code
_entity_poly.pdbx_strand_id
1 'polypeptide(L)'
;MLPLCRERQTSLIIGGVFNSGILATGPVHGAHFDYLPATQDILERVGAMEKIADEGGYPLAAAALQFPLQEPVVASVLTGTAKPANLTRNLDLFDVQVPQAEFARYAPYTIVQELG
;
A
#
# COMPACT_ATOMS: atom_id res chain seq x y z
N MET A 1 -1.03 -7.78 16.93
CA MET A 1 -1.49 -6.40 17.20
C MET A 1 -2.97 -6.20 16.89
N LEU A 2 -3.44 -6.46 15.65
CA LEU A 2 -4.84 -6.22 15.26
C LEU A 2 -5.92 -6.84 16.16
N PRO A 3 -5.84 -8.12 16.60
CA PRO A 3 -6.85 -8.69 17.49
C PRO A 3 -6.98 -7.93 18.82
N LEU A 4 -5.85 -7.46 19.36
CA LEU A 4 -5.82 -6.69 20.61
C LEU A 4 -6.42 -5.29 20.43
N CYS A 5 -6.18 -4.65 19.28
CA CYS A 5 -6.79 -3.37 18.96
C CYS A 5 -8.32 -3.47 18.88
N ARG A 6 -8.84 -4.58 18.29
CA ARG A 6 -10.28 -4.87 18.26
C ARG A 6 -10.84 -5.05 19.67
N GLU A 7 -10.20 -5.89 20.48
CA GLU A 7 -10.61 -6.16 21.86
C GLU A 7 -10.64 -4.89 22.72
N ARG A 8 -9.62 -4.04 22.58
CA ARG A 8 -9.45 -2.81 23.38
C ARG A 8 -10.09 -1.57 22.75
N GLN A 9 -10.85 -1.72 21.68
CA GLN A 9 -11.46 -0.61 20.93
C GLN A 9 -10.45 0.50 20.61
N THR A 10 -9.21 0.12 20.30
CA THR A 10 -8.13 1.05 20.00
C THR A 10 -8.04 1.27 18.50
N SER A 11 -8.23 2.50 18.06
CA SER A 11 -8.10 2.86 16.64
C SER A 11 -6.63 2.95 16.21
N LEU A 12 -6.36 2.56 14.98
CA LEU A 12 -5.05 2.62 14.34
C LEU A 12 -5.00 3.72 13.27
N ILE A 13 -3.84 4.38 13.21
CA ILE A 13 -3.45 5.24 12.08
C ILE A 13 -2.29 4.53 11.40
N ILE A 14 -2.44 4.20 10.11
CA ILE A 14 -1.43 3.45 9.37
C ILE A 14 -0.61 4.40 8.52
N GLY A 15 0.71 4.43 8.76
CA GLY A 15 1.68 5.14 7.93
C GLY A 15 2.43 4.20 7.00
N GLY A 16 3.23 4.77 6.09
CA GLY A 16 4.14 3.98 5.25
C GLY A 16 3.46 3.11 4.19
N VAL A 17 2.21 3.42 3.83
CA VAL A 17 1.39 2.61 2.90
C VAL A 17 1.98 2.43 1.51
N PHE A 18 2.92 3.28 1.10
CA PHE A 18 3.64 3.13 -0.16
C PHE A 18 4.99 2.44 -0.05
N ASN A 19 5.40 2.04 1.16
CA ASN A 19 6.71 1.52 1.54
C ASN A 19 7.87 2.16 0.76
N SER A 20 8.40 3.27 1.27
CA SER A 20 9.49 4.02 0.60
C SER A 20 9.16 4.50 -0.83
N GLY A 21 7.90 4.42 -1.24
CA GLY A 21 7.38 4.93 -2.51
C GLY A 21 7.18 3.87 -3.59
N ILE A 22 7.68 2.65 -3.42
CA ILE A 22 7.65 1.62 -4.48
C ILE A 22 6.23 1.23 -4.89
N LEU A 23 5.26 1.20 -3.97
CA LEU A 23 3.87 0.90 -4.32
C LEU A 23 3.16 2.09 -4.99
N ALA A 24 3.74 3.29 -4.93
CA ALA A 24 3.25 4.47 -5.65
C ALA A 24 3.87 4.62 -7.04
N THR A 25 5.13 4.17 -7.22
CA THR A 25 5.88 4.33 -8.46
C THR A 25 5.93 3.08 -9.33
N GLY A 26 5.67 1.89 -8.76
CA GLY A 26 5.89 0.61 -9.42
C GLY A 26 7.37 0.17 -9.39
N PRO A 27 7.68 -0.97 -10.05
CA PRO A 27 8.99 -1.62 -10.03
C PRO A 27 10.00 -0.95 -10.99
N VAL A 28 10.23 0.34 -10.80
CA VAL A 28 11.13 1.15 -11.65
C VAL A 28 12.59 1.04 -11.21
N HIS A 29 13.51 1.30 -12.13
CA HIS A 29 14.94 1.36 -11.82
C HIS A 29 15.21 2.41 -10.73
N GLY A 30 15.91 2.01 -9.66
CA GLY A 30 16.19 2.88 -8.51
C GLY A 30 15.04 2.99 -7.51
N ALA A 31 13.98 2.18 -7.63
CA ALA A 31 12.95 2.08 -6.61
C ALA A 31 13.55 1.66 -5.25
N HIS A 32 12.94 2.14 -4.17
CA HIS A 32 13.37 1.85 -2.81
C HIS A 32 12.31 1.03 -2.07
N PHE A 33 12.75 0.07 -1.27
CA PHE A 33 11.95 -0.75 -0.38
C PHE A 33 12.63 -0.79 0.99
N ASP A 34 11.88 -0.55 2.07
CA ASP A 34 12.44 -0.42 3.43
C ASP A 34 13.65 0.53 3.50
N TYR A 35 13.55 1.68 2.82
CA TYR A 35 14.57 2.74 2.73
C TYR A 35 15.89 2.34 2.06
N LEU A 36 15.96 1.14 1.47
CA LEU A 36 17.10 0.65 0.71
C LEU A 36 16.73 0.44 -0.76
N PRO A 37 17.70 0.35 -1.69
CA PRO A 37 17.41 -0.06 -3.06
C PRO A 37 16.65 -1.39 -3.09
N ALA A 38 15.55 -1.44 -3.85
CA ALA A 38 14.74 -2.64 -3.96
C ALA A 38 15.55 -3.78 -4.62
N THR A 39 15.46 -4.97 -4.04
CA THR A 39 16.05 -6.17 -4.64
C THR A 39 15.23 -6.63 -5.84
N GLN A 40 15.82 -7.50 -6.67
CA GLN A 40 15.13 -8.06 -7.82
C GLN A 40 13.84 -8.82 -7.43
N ASP A 41 13.86 -9.59 -6.34
CA ASP A 41 12.67 -10.29 -5.82
C ASP A 41 11.54 -9.32 -5.46
N ILE A 42 11.86 -8.19 -4.81
CA ILE A 42 10.87 -7.16 -4.47
C ILE A 42 10.31 -6.50 -5.74
N LEU A 43 11.16 -6.19 -6.72
CA LEU A 43 10.71 -5.63 -8.00
C LEU A 43 9.77 -6.59 -8.73
N GLU A 44 10.07 -7.88 -8.74
CA GLU A 44 9.22 -8.91 -9.35
C GLU A 44 7.86 -9.03 -8.65
N ARG A 45 7.85 -9.01 -7.32
CA ARG A 45 6.61 -9.00 -6.52
C ARG A 45 5.77 -7.78 -6.82
N VAL A 46 6.36 -6.58 -6.79
CA VAL A 46 5.64 -5.32 -7.06
C VAL A 46 5.15 -5.30 -8.52
N GLY A 47 5.91 -5.80 -9.48
CA GLY A 47 5.46 -5.93 -10.87
C GLY A 47 4.26 -6.87 -11.02
N ALA A 48 4.21 -7.96 -10.26
CA ALA A 48 3.03 -8.82 -10.24
C ALA A 48 1.81 -8.14 -9.61
N MET A 49 2.01 -7.34 -8.55
CA MET A 49 0.95 -6.51 -7.96
C MET A 49 0.47 -5.43 -8.93
N GLU A 50 1.37 -4.78 -9.66
CA GLU A 50 1.03 -3.78 -10.67
C GLU A 50 0.18 -4.38 -11.77
N LYS A 51 0.53 -5.58 -12.26
CA LYS A 51 -0.28 -6.32 -13.23
C LYS A 51 -1.70 -6.62 -12.73
N ILE A 52 -1.87 -7.00 -11.46
CA ILE A 52 -3.19 -7.21 -10.86
C ILE A 52 -4.01 -5.92 -10.91
N ALA A 53 -3.39 -4.80 -10.53
CA ALA A 53 -4.04 -3.49 -10.52
C ALA A 53 -4.46 -3.04 -11.93
N ASP A 54 -3.57 -3.23 -12.90
CA ASP A 54 -3.84 -2.95 -14.32
C ASP A 54 -5.01 -3.77 -14.87
N GLU A 55 -5.04 -5.07 -14.58
CA GLU A 55 -6.18 -5.94 -14.93
C GLU A 55 -7.49 -5.52 -14.26
N GLY A 56 -7.39 -4.94 -13.06
CA GLY A 56 -8.52 -4.37 -12.31
C GLY A 56 -8.93 -2.96 -12.75
N GLY A 57 -8.15 -2.30 -13.62
CA GLY A 57 -8.46 -0.97 -14.15
C GLY A 57 -8.20 0.18 -13.17
N TYR A 58 -7.29 0.00 -12.20
CA TYR A 58 -6.93 1.04 -11.22
C TYR A 58 -5.40 1.04 -10.99
N PRO A 59 -4.78 2.16 -10.56
CA PRO A 59 -3.35 2.19 -10.26
C PRO A 59 -3.05 1.42 -8.98
N LEU A 60 -1.90 0.73 -8.93
CA LEU A 60 -1.41 0.02 -7.73
C LEU A 60 -1.41 0.91 -6.48
N ALA A 61 -1.07 2.20 -6.65
CA ALA A 61 -1.07 3.18 -5.58
C ALA A 61 -2.44 3.32 -4.90
N ALA A 62 -3.56 3.23 -5.65
CA ALA A 62 -4.89 3.30 -5.06
C ALA A 62 -5.15 2.07 -4.17
N ALA A 63 -4.80 0.87 -4.65
CA ALA A 63 -4.93 -0.34 -3.85
C ALA A 63 -4.06 -0.29 -2.59
N ALA A 64 -2.80 0.15 -2.70
CA ALA A 64 -1.89 0.28 -1.56
C ALA A 64 -2.41 1.28 -0.51
N LEU A 65 -2.96 2.41 -0.95
CA LEU A 65 -3.50 3.46 -0.08
C LEU A 65 -4.78 2.99 0.64
N GLN A 66 -5.64 2.24 -0.04
CA GLN A 66 -6.95 1.84 0.48
C GLN A 66 -6.93 0.49 1.21
N PHE A 67 -5.91 -0.35 1.01
CA PHE A 67 -5.82 -1.68 1.63
C PHE A 67 -5.92 -1.66 3.16
N PRO A 68 -5.20 -0.78 3.90
CA PRO A 68 -5.32 -0.76 5.36
C PRO A 68 -6.72 -0.39 5.86
N LEU A 69 -7.49 0.36 5.07
CA LEU A 69 -8.85 0.79 5.42
C LEU A 69 -9.87 -0.36 5.34
N GLN A 70 -9.46 -1.53 4.83
CA GLN A 70 -10.29 -2.74 4.88
C GLN A 70 -10.37 -3.34 6.28
N GLU A 71 -9.50 -2.94 7.20
CA GLU A 71 -9.53 -3.35 8.60
C GLU A 71 -10.35 -2.35 9.43
N PRO A 72 -11.47 -2.75 10.07
CA PRO A 72 -12.36 -1.83 10.78
C PRO A 72 -11.72 -1.02 11.90
N VAL A 73 -10.62 -1.49 12.51
CA VAL A 73 -9.91 -0.74 13.55
C VAL A 73 -8.98 0.33 13.00
N VAL A 74 -8.73 0.37 11.69
CA VAL A 74 -7.95 1.43 11.05
C VAL A 74 -8.85 2.63 10.81
N ALA A 75 -8.62 3.71 11.56
CA ALA A 75 -9.39 4.94 11.46
C ALA A 75 -8.91 5.85 10.31
N SER A 76 -7.61 5.80 9.98
CA SER A 76 -7.07 6.59 8.87
C SER A 76 -5.73 6.05 8.35
N VAL A 77 -5.38 6.52 7.16
CA VAL A 77 -4.05 6.36 6.58
C VAL A 77 -3.32 7.70 6.60
N LEU A 78 -2.13 7.71 7.19
CA LEU A 78 -1.26 8.87 7.25
C LEU A 78 -0.40 8.93 6.00
N THR A 79 -0.63 9.93 5.15
CA THR A 79 0.23 10.23 4.00
C THR A 79 1.07 11.47 4.28
N GLY A 80 2.39 11.33 4.16
CA GLY A 80 3.34 12.44 4.23
C GLY A 80 3.82 12.79 2.83
N THR A 81 3.91 14.08 2.52
CA THR A 81 4.48 14.55 1.25
C THR A 81 5.19 15.89 1.43
N ALA A 82 6.35 16.01 0.78
CA ALA A 82 7.12 17.25 0.75
C ALA A 82 6.68 18.21 -0.39
N LYS A 83 5.79 17.77 -1.28
CA LYS A 83 5.35 18.54 -2.46
C LYS A 83 3.82 18.62 -2.55
N PRO A 84 3.23 19.81 -2.81
CA PRO A 84 1.79 19.94 -2.99
C PRO A 84 1.22 19.04 -4.11
N ALA A 85 1.92 18.90 -5.24
CA ALA A 85 1.46 18.06 -6.34
C ALA A 85 1.30 16.58 -5.94
N ASN A 86 2.18 16.08 -5.07
CA ASN A 86 2.08 14.72 -4.53
C ASN A 86 0.91 14.59 -3.53
N LEU A 87 0.58 15.66 -2.80
CA LEU A 87 -0.62 15.67 -1.94
C LEU A 87 -1.87 15.52 -2.79
N THR A 88 -2.02 16.35 -3.83
CA THR A 88 -3.17 16.28 -4.76
C THR A 88 -3.29 14.89 -5.36
N ARG A 89 -2.21 14.33 -5.91
CA ARG A 89 -2.21 12.97 -6.46
C ARG A 89 -2.66 11.93 -5.44
N ASN A 90 -2.19 12.00 -4.19
CA ASN A 90 -2.60 11.06 -3.15
C ASN A 90 -4.08 11.20 -2.78
N LEU A 91 -4.62 12.43 -2.82
CA LEU A 91 -6.04 12.67 -2.59
C LEU A 91 -6.88 12.08 -3.73
N ASP A 92 -6.47 12.27 -4.98
CA ASP A 92 -7.16 11.71 -6.16
C ASP A 92 -7.25 10.17 -6.11
N LEU A 93 -6.29 9.50 -5.45
CA LEU A 93 -6.29 8.03 -5.29
C LEU A 93 -7.41 7.53 -4.36
N PHE A 94 -7.99 8.38 -3.48
CA PHE A 94 -9.13 8.00 -2.66
C PHE A 94 -10.44 7.97 -3.46
N ASP A 95 -10.52 8.71 -4.57
CA ASP A 95 -11.69 8.73 -5.45
C ASP A 95 -11.70 7.54 -6.42
N VAL A 96 -10.56 6.85 -6.57
CA VAL A 96 -10.46 5.63 -7.39
C VAL A 96 -11.16 4.47 -6.70
N GLN A 97 -12.06 3.79 -7.41
CA GLN A 97 -12.74 2.61 -6.90
C GLN A 97 -11.83 1.38 -7.02
N VAL A 98 -11.44 0.81 -5.88
CA VAL A 98 -10.76 -0.49 -5.81
C VAL A 98 -11.73 -1.51 -5.20
N PRO A 99 -12.28 -2.46 -5.99
CA PRO A 99 -13.23 -3.43 -5.46
C PRO A 99 -12.60 -4.27 -4.33
N GLN A 100 -13.34 -4.48 -3.23
CA GLN A 100 -12.84 -5.20 -2.07
C GLN A 100 -12.33 -6.62 -2.40
N ALA A 101 -12.95 -7.29 -3.36
CA ALA A 101 -12.56 -8.63 -3.80
C ALA A 101 -11.14 -8.68 -4.39
N GLU A 102 -10.62 -7.56 -4.88
CA GLU A 102 -9.29 -7.49 -5.51
C GLU A 102 -8.16 -7.67 -4.48
N PHE A 103 -8.37 -7.23 -3.23
CA PHE A 103 -7.30 -7.21 -2.21
C PHE A 103 -6.71 -8.59 -1.92
N ALA A 104 -7.51 -9.66 -2.05
CA ALA A 104 -7.04 -11.03 -1.85
C ALA A 104 -6.00 -11.47 -2.90
N ARG A 105 -6.04 -10.88 -4.11
CA ARG A 105 -5.14 -11.23 -5.22
C ARG A 105 -3.68 -10.84 -4.94
N TYR A 106 -3.46 -9.84 -4.07
CA TYR A 106 -2.12 -9.37 -3.71
C TYR A 106 -1.40 -10.28 -2.71
N ALA A 107 -2.13 -11.09 -1.95
CA ALA A 107 -1.59 -11.88 -0.84
C ALA A 107 -0.34 -12.72 -1.18
N PRO A 108 -0.25 -13.42 -2.33
CA PRO A 108 0.93 -14.21 -2.69
C PRO A 108 2.22 -13.38 -2.87
N TYR A 109 2.08 -12.09 -3.14
CA TYR A 109 3.20 -11.19 -3.41
C TYR A 109 3.62 -10.38 -2.18
N THR A 110 2.78 -10.37 -1.13
CA THR A 110 3.11 -9.71 0.13
C THR A 110 4.21 -10.46 0.87
N ILE A 111 4.96 -9.71 1.69
CA ILE A 111 5.92 -10.30 2.63
C ILE A 111 5.48 -9.92 4.04
N VAL A 112 5.57 -10.88 4.96
CA VAL A 112 5.46 -10.59 6.39
C VAL A 112 6.86 -10.25 6.87
N GLN A 113 7.07 -9.02 7.31
CA GLN A 113 8.28 -8.71 8.08
C GLN A 113 8.19 -9.47 9.40
N GLU A 114 9.12 -10.39 9.64
CA GLU A 114 9.37 -10.86 10.99
C GLU A 114 9.95 -9.67 11.76
N LEU A 115 9.19 -9.14 12.71
CA LEU A 115 9.70 -8.19 13.68
C LEU A 115 10.70 -8.97 14.54
N GLY A 116 12.00 -8.76 14.29
CA GLY A 116 13.08 -9.31 15.11
C GLY A 116 13.03 -8.85 16.56
#